data_AF-A0A9P0C2B3-F1
#
_entry.id   AF-A0A9P0C2B3-F1
#
_cell.length_a   1.000
_cell.length_b   1.000
_cell.length_c   1.000
_cell.angle_alpha   90.00
_cell.angle_beta   90.00
_cell.angle_gamma   90.00
#
_symmetry.space_group_name_H-M   'P 1'
#
loop_
_entity.id
_entity.type
_entity.pdbx_description
1 polymer ?
#
loop_
_entity_poly.entity_id
_entity_poly.type
_entity_poly.pdbx_seq_one_letter_code
_entity_poly.pdbx_strand_id
1 'polypeptide(L)'
;MKAWSAHEQDTTLSCCRTLHVKHAAYASALYTLNISILVVLLYSWRIGVNAKRYKELDDVYYGVQIAYFAIIGTQMFMIVLSIFLFYGIYKENVAFLVPWVVGCMTFMALEAMAMVYSNILRDHVNKQFDSMCKAEISFLIPRILLNCLCIWCVLRLYHLLRAGVTWKGAAPIEL
;
A
#
# COMPACT_ATOMS: atom_id res chain seq x y z
N MET A 1 30.48 11.20 -45.68
CA MET A 1 29.55 11.42 -44.55
C MET A 1 28.47 10.35 -44.63
N LYS A 2 28.46 9.42 -43.67
CA LYS A 2 27.65 8.19 -43.69
C LYS A 2 26.45 8.41 -42.76
N ALA A 3 25.25 8.50 -43.32
CA ALA A 3 24.01 8.65 -42.58
C ALA A 3 23.75 7.37 -41.77
N TRP A 4 23.65 7.49 -40.45
CA TRP A 4 23.24 6.42 -39.56
C TRP A 4 21.71 6.48 -39.38
N SER A 5 21.01 5.49 -39.91
CA SER A 5 19.61 5.20 -39.63
C SER A 5 19.52 4.37 -38.34
N ALA A 6 19.22 5.02 -37.21
CA ALA A 6 19.01 4.38 -35.92
C ALA A 6 17.61 4.77 -35.38
N HIS A 7 16.54 4.26 -36.02
CA HIS A 7 15.17 4.67 -35.64
C HIS A 7 14.15 3.54 -35.40
N GLU A 8 14.51 2.27 -35.59
CA GLU A 8 13.53 1.16 -35.52
C GLU A 8 13.76 0.12 -34.42
N GLN A 9 14.91 0.13 -33.73
CA GLN A 9 15.23 -0.92 -32.74
C GLN A 9 14.94 -0.52 -31.27
N ASP A 10 14.74 0.76 -30.98
CA ASP A 10 14.44 1.25 -29.63
C ASP A 10 12.95 1.21 -29.25
N THR A 11 12.04 1.12 -30.23
CA THR A 11 10.59 1.18 -30.01
C THR A 11 10.03 -0.11 -29.42
N THR A 12 10.54 -1.27 -29.82
CA THR A 12 10.06 -2.58 -29.33
C THR A 12 10.49 -2.87 -27.89
N LEU A 13 11.74 -2.54 -27.54
CA LEU A 13 12.27 -2.70 -26.18
C LEU A 13 11.59 -1.73 -25.19
N SER A 14 11.31 -0.50 -25.64
CA SER A 14 10.57 0.50 -24.85
C SER A 14 9.11 0.11 -24.62
N CYS A 15 8.45 -0.49 -25.62
CA CYS A 15 7.08 -1.00 -25.50
C CYS A 15 6.96 -2.14 -24.47
N CYS A 16 7.83 -3.15 -24.53
CA CYS A 16 7.85 -4.23 -23.54
C CYS A 16 8.13 -3.70 -22.12
N ARG A 17 9.04 -2.73 -21.98
CA ARG A 17 9.38 -2.12 -20.69
C ARG A 17 8.23 -1.30 -20.13
N THR A 18 7.48 -0.57 -20.96
CA THR A 18 6.35 0.27 -20.55
C THR A 18 5.10 -0.54 -20.23
N LEU A 19 4.82 -1.61 -20.98
CA LEU A 19 3.76 -2.57 -20.66
C LEU A 19 4.01 -3.24 -19.30
N HIS A 20 5.27 -3.60 -19.02
CA HIS A 20 5.68 -4.13 -17.72
C HIS A 20 5.44 -3.14 -16.57
N VAL A 21 5.55 -1.81 -16.79
CA VAL A 21 5.24 -0.82 -15.75
C VAL A 21 3.75 -0.79 -15.41
N LYS A 22 2.87 -0.87 -16.42
CA LYS A 22 1.42 -0.89 -16.20
C LYS A 22 1.00 -2.15 -15.42
N HIS A 23 1.53 -3.32 -15.78
CA HIS A 23 1.29 -4.55 -15.03
C HIS A 23 1.86 -4.50 -13.61
N ALA A 24 3.04 -3.90 -13.41
CA ALA A 24 3.61 -3.72 -12.08
C ALA A 24 2.74 -2.81 -11.19
N ALA A 25 2.18 -1.73 -11.74
CA ALA A 25 1.26 -0.86 -11.00
C ALA A 25 -0.07 -1.56 -10.64
N TYR A 26 -0.62 -2.38 -11.55
CA TYR A 26 -1.78 -3.22 -11.24
C TYR A 26 -1.47 -4.26 -10.14
N ALA A 27 -0.29 -4.89 -10.20
CA ALA A 27 0.16 -5.80 -9.16
C ALA A 27 0.30 -5.09 -7.80
N SER A 28 0.81 -3.85 -7.79
CA SER A 28 0.86 -3.02 -6.58
C SER A 28 -0.53 -2.72 -6.01
N ALA A 29 -1.50 -2.34 -6.85
CA ALA A 29 -2.88 -2.11 -6.43
C ALA A 29 -3.53 -3.38 -5.84
N LEU A 30 -3.33 -4.54 -6.48
CA LEU A 30 -3.80 -5.84 -5.99
C LEU A 30 -3.13 -6.20 -4.66
N TYR A 31 -1.82 -6.06 -4.57
CA TYR A 31 -1.06 -6.33 -3.37
C TYR A 31 -1.57 -5.50 -2.18
N THR A 32 -1.70 -4.18 -2.37
CA THR A 32 -2.14 -3.27 -1.31
C THR A 32 -3.56 -3.61 -0.85
N LEU A 33 -4.47 -3.92 -1.77
CA LEU A 33 -5.83 -4.35 -1.43
C LEU A 33 -5.84 -5.65 -0.61
N ASN A 34 -5.08 -6.67 -1.03
CA ASN A 34 -5.02 -7.95 -0.32
C ASN A 34 -4.39 -7.81 1.08
N ILE A 35 -3.30 -7.05 1.19
CA ILE A 35 -2.64 -6.81 2.47
C ILE A 35 -3.52 -6.02 3.42
N SER A 36 -4.22 -4.99 2.95
CA SER A 36 -5.15 -4.24 3.80
C SER A 36 -6.27 -5.13 4.34
N ILE A 37 -6.84 -6.02 3.52
CA ILE A 37 -7.84 -7.01 3.97
C ILE A 37 -7.23 -7.96 5.02
N LEU A 38 -6.05 -8.51 4.75
CA LEU A 38 -5.36 -9.41 5.68
C LEU A 38 -5.13 -8.74 7.04
N VAL A 39 -4.71 -7.48 7.04
CA VAL A 39 -4.44 -6.72 8.27
C VAL A 39 -5.73 -6.48 9.06
N VAL A 40 -6.83 -6.10 8.38
CA VAL A 40 -8.14 -5.98 9.04
C VAL A 40 -8.54 -7.28 9.72
N LEU A 41 -8.36 -8.43 9.05
CA LEU A 41 -8.67 -9.75 9.63
C LEU A 41 -7.79 -10.07 10.84
N LEU A 42 -6.48 -9.84 10.75
CA LEU A 42 -5.54 -10.10 11.84
C LEU A 42 -5.85 -9.25 13.08
N TYR A 43 -6.11 -7.96 12.90
CA TYR A 43 -6.43 -7.06 14.02
C TYR A 43 -7.84 -7.30 14.58
N SER A 44 -8.81 -7.67 13.74
CA SER A 44 -10.15 -8.08 14.19
C SER A 44 -10.08 -9.36 15.04
N TRP A 45 -9.31 -10.34 14.60
CA TRP A 45 -9.04 -11.56 15.37
C TRP A 45 -8.38 -11.23 16.72
N ARG A 46 -7.41 -10.32 16.73
CA ARG A 46 -6.71 -9.87 17.96
C ARG A 46 -7.65 -9.26 18.99
N ILE A 47 -8.61 -8.44 18.57
CA ILE A 47 -9.63 -7.89 19.47
C ILE A 47 -10.41 -9.04 20.14
N GLY A 48 -10.79 -10.07 19.38
CA GLY A 48 -11.49 -11.25 19.89
C GLY A 48 -10.66 -12.07 20.89
N VAL A 49 -9.36 -12.23 20.65
CA VAL A 49 -8.45 -12.90 21.59
C VAL A 49 -8.25 -12.07 22.87
N ASN A 50 -8.04 -10.77 22.75
CA ASN A 50 -7.85 -9.88 23.90
C ASN A 50 -9.13 -9.72 24.75
N ALA A 51 -10.32 -9.79 24.14
CA ALA A 51 -11.59 -9.76 24.89
C ALA A 51 -11.71 -10.92 25.88
N LYS A 52 -11.06 -12.07 25.63
CA LYS A 52 -11.02 -13.20 26.57
C LYS A 52 -10.10 -12.97 27.78
N ARG A 53 -9.21 -11.97 27.72
CA ARG A 53 -8.25 -11.60 28.77
C ARG A 53 -8.55 -10.25 29.42
N TYR A 54 -9.80 -9.76 29.32
CA TYR A 54 -10.19 -8.44 29.81
C TYR A 54 -9.85 -8.20 31.30
N LYS A 55 -9.89 -9.24 32.13
CA LYS A 55 -9.60 -9.14 33.59
C LYS A 55 -8.13 -8.83 33.92
N GLU A 56 -7.20 -9.06 33.01
CA GLU A 56 -5.76 -8.82 33.26
C GLU A 56 -5.29 -7.42 32.86
N LEU A 57 -6.00 -6.72 31.96
CA LEU A 57 -5.51 -5.48 31.34
C LEU A 57 -6.22 -4.19 31.81
N ASP A 58 -7.37 -4.30 32.47
CA ASP A 58 -8.15 -3.18 33.05
C ASP A 58 -8.14 -1.90 32.17
N ASP A 59 -7.76 -0.72 32.69
CA ASP A 59 -7.74 0.54 31.93
C ASP A 59 -6.85 0.54 30.66
N VAL A 60 -5.79 -0.28 30.65
CA VAL A 60 -4.86 -0.40 29.51
C VAL A 60 -5.53 -1.12 28.33
N TYR A 61 -6.52 -1.96 28.60
CA TYR A 61 -7.31 -2.64 27.55
C TYR A 61 -7.94 -1.64 26.58
N TYR A 62 -8.55 -0.57 27.12
CA TYR A 62 -9.21 0.45 26.31
C TYR A 62 -8.22 1.22 25.43
N GLY A 63 -7.04 1.57 25.96
CA GLY A 63 -5.98 2.24 25.19
C GLY A 63 -5.47 1.39 24.02
N VAL A 64 -5.26 0.10 24.25
CA VAL A 64 -4.84 -0.86 23.21
C VAL A 64 -5.94 -1.08 22.18
N GLN A 65 -7.21 -1.12 22.62
CA GLN A 65 -8.34 -1.33 21.73
C GLN A 65 -8.55 -0.14 20.78
N ILE A 66 -8.38 1.10 21.27
CA ILE A 66 -8.43 2.30 20.43
C ILE A 66 -7.33 2.27 19.36
N ALA A 67 -6.11 1.84 19.72
CA ALA A 67 -5.01 1.69 18.76
C ALA A 67 -5.36 0.67 17.65
N TYR A 68 -5.99 -0.44 18.02
CA TYR A 68 -6.43 -1.46 17.07
C TYR A 68 -7.56 -0.99 16.17
N PHE A 69 -8.52 -0.24 16.69
CA PHE A 69 -9.54 0.41 15.87
C PHE A 69 -8.95 1.44 14.91
N ALA A 70 -7.94 2.20 15.34
CA ALA A 70 -7.24 3.12 14.46
C ALA A 70 -6.55 2.38 13.30
N ILE A 71 -5.86 1.26 13.57
CA ILE A 71 -5.21 0.44 12.54
C ILE A 71 -6.25 -0.16 11.57
N ILE A 72 -7.35 -0.72 12.08
CA ILE A 72 -8.43 -1.22 11.22
C ILE A 72 -9.00 -0.08 10.36
N GLY A 73 -9.23 1.08 10.96
CA GLY A 73 -9.72 2.27 10.28
C GLY A 73 -8.81 2.70 9.13
N THR A 74 -7.50 2.81 9.35
CA THR A 74 -6.55 3.17 8.29
C THR A 74 -6.55 2.15 7.15
N GLN A 75 -6.70 0.85 7.45
CA GLN A 75 -6.79 -0.16 6.39
C GLN A 75 -8.10 -0.11 5.60
N MET A 76 -9.22 0.21 6.23
CA MET A 76 -10.49 0.41 5.52
C MET A 76 -10.37 1.56 4.52
N PHE A 77 -9.72 2.67 4.90
CA PHE A 77 -9.43 3.76 3.97
C PHE A 77 -8.46 3.35 2.85
N MET A 78 -7.45 2.53 3.16
CA MET A 78 -6.53 1.99 2.16
C MET A 78 -7.20 1.09 1.12
N ILE A 79 -8.24 0.33 1.51
CA ILE A 79 -9.05 -0.46 0.56
C ILE A 79 -9.75 0.48 -0.44
N VAL A 80 -10.41 1.53 0.05
CA VAL A 80 -11.09 2.52 -0.81
C VAL A 80 -10.09 3.20 -1.75
N LEU A 81 -8.96 3.67 -1.24
CA LEU A 81 -7.91 4.28 -2.06
C LEU A 81 -7.38 3.30 -3.10
N SER A 82 -7.22 2.02 -2.77
CA SER A 82 -6.72 1.02 -3.72
C SER A 82 -7.71 0.78 -4.87
N ILE A 83 -9.01 0.86 -4.63
CA ILE A 83 -10.04 0.85 -5.69
C ILE A 83 -9.91 2.07 -6.59
N PHE A 84 -9.68 3.26 -6.02
CA PHE A 84 -9.39 4.46 -6.81
C PHE A 84 -8.11 4.34 -7.63
N LEU A 85 -7.08 3.66 -7.09
CA LEU A 85 -5.86 3.37 -7.84
C LEU A 85 -6.16 2.46 -9.04
N PHE A 86 -6.94 1.40 -8.89
CA PHE A 86 -7.36 0.56 -10.01
C PHE A 86 -8.07 1.37 -11.09
N TYR A 87 -9.02 2.20 -10.67
CA TYR A 87 -9.75 3.07 -11.60
C TYR A 87 -8.82 4.09 -12.28
N GLY A 88 -7.87 4.65 -11.54
CA GLY A 88 -6.86 5.58 -12.06
C GLY A 88 -5.95 4.96 -13.10
N ILE A 89 -5.48 3.73 -12.87
CA ILE A 89 -4.65 2.97 -13.82
C ILE A 89 -5.49 2.60 -15.06
N TYR A 90 -6.74 2.19 -14.88
CA TYR A 90 -7.64 1.84 -15.98
C TYR A 90 -7.96 3.03 -16.88
N LYS A 91 -8.32 4.18 -16.28
CA LYS A 91 -8.64 5.40 -17.02
C LYS A 91 -7.41 6.19 -17.47
N GLU A 92 -6.21 5.75 -17.07
CA GLU A 92 -4.93 6.44 -17.29
C GLU A 92 -4.96 7.89 -16.77
N ASN A 93 -5.70 8.13 -15.67
CA ASN A 93 -5.89 9.45 -15.10
C ASN A 93 -5.06 9.63 -13.82
N VAL A 94 -4.07 10.52 -13.94
CA VAL A 94 -3.12 10.91 -12.90
C VAL A 94 -3.80 11.42 -11.62
N ALA A 95 -4.99 12.04 -11.73
CA ALA A 95 -5.71 12.60 -10.59
C ALA A 95 -6.12 11.55 -9.54
N PHE A 96 -6.26 10.27 -9.92
CA PHE A 96 -6.58 9.19 -8.99
C PHE A 96 -5.35 8.46 -8.44
N LEU A 97 -4.18 8.63 -9.07
CA LEU A 97 -2.93 8.03 -8.60
C LEU A 97 -2.36 8.81 -7.40
N VAL A 98 -2.42 10.15 -7.47
CA VAL A 98 -1.83 11.02 -6.43
C VAL A 98 -2.48 10.81 -5.05
N PRO A 99 -3.82 10.77 -4.91
CA PRO A 99 -4.46 10.52 -3.61
C PRO A 99 -4.08 9.17 -3.01
N TRP A 100 -3.89 8.13 -3.83
CA TRP A 100 -3.44 6.84 -3.34
C TRP A 100 -2.00 6.89 -2.82
N VAL A 101 -1.07 7.54 -3.53
CA VAL A 101 0.33 7.65 -3.10
C VAL A 101 0.41 8.42 -1.77
N VAL A 102 -0.24 9.57 -1.69
CA VAL A 102 -0.26 10.39 -0.47
C VAL A 102 -0.93 9.65 0.68
N GLY A 103 -2.11 9.07 0.44
CA GLY A 103 -2.84 8.31 1.45
C GLY A 103 -2.06 7.09 1.95
N CYS A 104 -1.39 6.36 1.06
CA CYS A 104 -0.54 5.23 1.43
C CYS A 104 0.59 5.66 2.37
N MET A 105 1.28 6.78 2.08
CA MET A 105 2.32 7.31 2.97
C MET A 105 1.76 7.74 4.33
N THR A 106 0.64 8.48 4.34
CA THR A 106 0.01 8.95 5.59
C THR A 106 -0.49 7.80 6.45
N PHE A 107 -1.19 6.83 5.87
CA PHE A 107 -1.75 5.71 6.61
C PHE A 107 -0.68 4.71 7.07
N MET A 108 0.42 4.55 6.34
CA MET A 108 1.58 3.81 6.84
C MET A 108 2.19 4.46 8.08
N ALA A 109 2.34 5.79 8.09
CA ALA A 109 2.86 6.50 9.25
C ALA A 109 1.91 6.38 10.45
N LEU A 110 0.60 6.55 10.24
CA LEU A 110 -0.41 6.40 11.28
C LEU A 110 -0.46 4.96 11.85
N GLU A 111 -0.32 3.95 10.99
CA GLU A 111 -0.28 2.56 11.42
C GLU A 111 0.97 2.24 12.25
N ALA A 112 2.14 2.73 11.83
CA ALA A 112 3.37 2.59 12.60
C ALA A 112 3.25 3.26 13.97
N MET A 113 2.70 4.48 14.02
CA MET A 113 2.45 5.20 15.28
C MET A 113 1.47 4.45 16.20
N ALA A 114 0.34 3.98 15.66
CA ALA A 114 -0.65 3.23 16.44
C ALA A 114 -0.08 1.91 16.99
N MET A 115 0.77 1.23 16.21
CA MET A 115 1.48 0.06 16.69
C MET A 115 2.42 0.40 17.85
N VAL A 116 3.32 1.38 17.67
CA VAL A 116 4.27 1.79 18.71
C VAL A 116 3.52 2.19 19.99
N TYR A 117 2.44 2.96 19.85
CA TYR A 117 1.57 3.34 20.96
C TYR A 117 0.99 2.12 21.68
N SER A 118 0.43 1.15 20.94
CA SER A 118 -0.11 -0.09 21.53
C SER A 118 0.97 -0.92 22.23
N ASN A 119 2.20 -0.88 21.74
CA ASN A 119 3.33 -1.60 22.32
C ASN A 119 3.83 -0.95 23.61
N ILE A 120 3.91 0.38 23.66
CA ILE A 120 4.29 1.12 24.88
C ILE A 120 3.30 0.87 26.00
N LEU A 121 1.99 0.91 25.69
CA LEU A 121 0.93 0.60 26.66
C LEU A 121 1.05 -0.81 27.24
N ARG A 122 1.40 -1.79 26.39
CA ARG A 122 1.59 -3.18 26.81
C ARG A 122 2.87 -3.39 27.62
N ASP A 123 3.94 -2.70 27.26
CA ASP A 123 5.21 -2.77 27.98
C ASP A 123 5.07 -2.24 29.41
N HIS A 124 4.26 -1.19 29.60
CA HIS A 124 3.94 -0.65 30.93
C HIS A 124 3.27 -1.70 31.86
N VAL A 125 2.52 -2.66 31.30
CA VAL A 125 1.81 -3.70 32.08
C VAL A 125 2.64 -4.96 32.22
N ASN A 126 3.19 -5.49 31.12
CA ASN A 126 3.84 -6.80 31.13
C ASN A 126 5.32 -6.75 31.54
N LYS A 127 5.97 -5.57 31.54
CA LYS A 127 7.40 -5.37 31.87
C LYS A 127 8.37 -6.31 31.13
N GLN A 128 7.90 -6.96 30.07
CA GLN A 128 8.63 -7.88 29.21
C GLN A 128 8.07 -7.78 27.78
N PHE A 129 8.97 -7.89 26.81
CA PHE A 129 8.60 -7.95 25.40
C PHE A 129 7.95 -9.30 25.08
N ASP A 130 6.62 -9.31 25.02
CA ASP A 130 5.85 -10.47 24.60
C ASP A 130 6.21 -10.93 23.19
N SER A 131 6.18 -12.24 22.97
CA SER A 131 6.35 -12.88 21.63
C SER A 131 5.44 -12.24 20.57
N MET A 132 4.27 -11.76 21.00
CA MET A 132 3.28 -11.05 20.19
C MET A 132 3.78 -9.69 19.65
N CYS A 133 4.54 -8.92 20.44
CA CYS A 133 5.15 -7.66 20.00
C CYS A 133 6.25 -7.92 18.96
N LYS A 134 7.07 -8.95 19.19
CA LYS A 134 8.10 -9.38 18.23
C LYS A 134 7.49 -9.80 16.90
N ALA A 135 6.37 -10.52 16.94
CA ALA A 135 5.61 -10.88 15.74
C ALA A 135 5.06 -9.65 14.99
N GLU A 136 4.45 -8.68 15.69
CA GLU A 136 3.92 -7.46 15.09
C GLU A 136 5.00 -6.64 14.36
N ILE A 137 6.16 -6.43 15.01
CA ILE A 137 7.29 -5.72 14.40
C ILE A 137 7.84 -6.50 13.19
N SER A 138 7.95 -7.83 13.32
CA SER A 138 8.43 -8.70 12.23
C SER A 138 7.52 -8.69 11.00
N PHE A 139 6.22 -8.44 11.18
CA PHE A 139 5.26 -8.30 10.09
C PHE A 139 5.28 -6.89 9.47
N LEU A 140 5.49 -5.84 10.28
CA LEU A 140 5.51 -4.46 9.80
C LEU A 140 6.73 -4.13 8.94
N ILE A 141 7.93 -4.56 9.34
CA ILE A 141 9.17 -4.18 8.63
C ILE A 141 9.13 -4.63 7.16
N PRO A 142 8.88 -5.91 6.82
CA PRO A 142 8.81 -6.34 5.43
C PRO A 142 7.69 -5.65 4.66
N ARG A 143 6.57 -5.38 5.34
CA ARG A 143 5.42 -4.72 4.73
C ARG A 143 5.72 -3.27 4.36
N ILE A 144 6.40 -2.51 5.21
CA ILE A 144 6.85 -1.15 4.89
C ILE A 144 7.75 -1.18 3.64
N LEU A 145 8.69 -2.12 3.57
CA LEU A 145 9.58 -2.27 2.40
C LEU A 145 8.81 -2.57 1.12
N LEU A 146 7.85 -3.50 1.16
CA LEU A 146 7.01 -3.84 0.02
C LEU A 146 6.09 -2.68 -0.40
N ASN A 147 5.55 -1.93 0.57
CA ASN A 147 4.76 -0.72 0.27
C ASN A 147 5.62 0.37 -0.40
N CYS A 148 6.87 0.56 0.04
CA CYS A 148 7.80 1.47 -0.63
C CYS A 148 8.07 1.05 -2.08
N LEU A 149 8.22 -0.25 -2.34
CA LEU A 149 8.33 -0.77 -3.71
C LEU A 149 7.06 -0.51 -4.53
N CYS A 150 5.89 -0.67 -3.93
CA CYS A 150 4.61 -0.38 -4.58
C CYS A 150 4.46 1.11 -4.92
N ILE A 151 4.81 2.00 -4.01
CA ILE A 151 4.84 3.45 -4.25
C ILE A 151 5.80 3.78 -5.40
N TRP A 152 6.98 3.18 -5.41
CA TRP A 152 7.95 3.37 -6.50
C TRP A 152 7.38 2.94 -7.86
N CYS A 153 6.72 1.78 -7.94
CA CYS A 153 6.06 1.30 -9.16
C CYS A 153 4.97 2.28 -9.66
N VAL A 154 4.13 2.78 -8.74
CA VAL A 154 3.04 3.71 -9.08
C VAL A 154 3.58 5.09 -9.46
N LEU A 155 4.63 5.59 -8.79
CA LEU A 155 5.29 6.84 -9.16
C LEU A 155 5.93 6.76 -10.55
N ARG A 156 6.53 5.61 -10.89
CA ARG A 156 7.07 5.39 -12.24
C ARG A 156 5.96 5.48 -13.30
N LEU A 157 4.80 4.86 -13.04
CA LEU A 157 3.64 4.99 -13.92
C LEU A 157 3.15 6.45 -14.00
N TYR A 158 3.06 7.14 -12.87
CA TYR A 158 2.69 8.56 -12.79
C TYR A 158 3.59 9.43 -13.69
N HIS A 159 4.91 9.24 -13.62
CA HIS A 159 5.85 10.01 -14.44
C HIS A 159 5.66 9.73 -15.94
N LEU A 160 5.39 8.48 -16.33
CA LEU A 160 5.15 8.13 -17.73
C LEU A 160 3.82 8.71 -18.25
N LEU A 161 2.75 8.64 -17.46
CA LEU A 161 1.46 9.25 -17.80
C LEU A 161 1.57 10.77 -17.93
N ARG A 162 2.36 11.41 -17.05
CA ARG A 162 2.63 12.86 -17.13
C ARG A 162 3.47 13.23 -18.36
N ALA A 163 4.32 12.33 -18.83
CA ALA A 163 5.07 12.50 -20.08
C ALA A 163 4.21 12.28 -21.35
N GLY A 164 2.91 11.98 -21.20
CA GLY A 164 1.98 11.79 -22.31
C GLY A 164 1.98 10.38 -22.90
N VAL A 165 2.64 9.41 -22.26
CA VAL A 165 2.60 8.01 -22.69
C VAL A 165 1.25 7.42 -22.32
N THR A 166 0.48 7.00 -23.33
CA THR A 166 -0.80 6.30 -23.17
C THR A 166 -0.70 4.90 -23.76
N TRP A 167 -1.44 3.96 -23.19
CA TRP A 167 -1.54 2.58 -23.69
C TRP A 167 -2.93 2.29 -24.28
N LYS A 168 -3.73 3.33 -24.53
CA LYS A 168 -4.89 3.21 -25.42
C LYS A 168 -4.36 3.01 -26.84
N GLY A 169 -4.78 1.93 -27.51
CA GLY A 169 -4.35 1.63 -28.88
C GLY A 169 -4.55 2.84 -29.81
N ALA A 170 -3.79 2.90 -30.90
CA ALA A 170 -3.91 3.95 -31.90
C ALA A 170 -5.39 4.17 -32.23
N ALA A 171 -5.90 5.39 -32.03
CA ALA A 171 -7.25 5.73 -32.39
C ALA A 171 -7.45 5.38 -33.87
N PRO A 172 -8.51 4.64 -34.25
CA PRO A 172 -8.81 4.43 -35.65
C PRO A 172 -9.00 5.83 -36.26
N ILE A 173 -8.13 6.15 -37.21
CA ILE A 173 -8.20 7.37 -38.00
C ILE A 173 -9.45 7.15 -38.86
N GLU A 174 -10.57 7.79 -38.52
CA GLU A 174 -11.72 7.83 -39.42
C GLU A 174 -11.29 8.68 -40.63
N LEU A 175 -11.15 8.01 -41.77
CA LEU A 175 -10.73 8.57 -43.05
C LEU A 175 -11.92 9.21 -43.76
#